data_AF-A0A1G4V432-F1
#
_entry.id   AF-A0A1G4V432-F1
#
_cell.length_a   1.000
_cell.length_b   1.000
_cell.length_c   1.000
_cell.angle_alpha   90.00
_cell.angle_beta   90.00
_cell.angle_gamma   90.00
#
_symmetry.space_group_name_H-M   'P 1'
#
loop_
_entity.id
_entity.type
_entity.pdbx_description
1 polymer ?
#
loop_
_entity_poly.entity_id
_entity_poly.type
_entity_poly.pdbx_seq_one_letter_code
_entity_poly.pdbx_strand_id
1 'polypeptide(L)'
;MERIIERGLLYDFYGELLTKHQQEIYSEIVFNDLSLSELSEAEGISRQGVFDLIKRCDKLLEGYEEKLKLIEKFNLIKSEVKDLNAVIDAEQGIDPKVKDKLRDGLRNIVKEL
;
A
#
# COMPACT_ATOMS: atom_id res chain seq x y z
N MET A 1 -3.06 -15.11 2.70
CA MET A 1 -2.81 -14.03 3.67
C MET A 1 -1.71 -13.11 3.16
N GLU A 2 -0.48 -13.60 2.89
CA GLU A 2 0.60 -12.76 2.30
C GLU A 2 0.21 -12.05 0.99
N ARG A 3 -0.41 -12.76 0.03
CA ARG A 3 -0.88 -12.13 -1.22
C ARG A 3 -2.00 -11.10 -1.04
N ILE A 4 -2.81 -11.19 0.02
CA ILE A 4 -3.90 -10.22 0.23
C ILE A 4 -3.31 -8.92 0.79
N ILE A 5 -2.34 -9.03 1.71
CA ILE A 5 -1.60 -7.89 2.25
C ILE A 5 -0.83 -7.17 1.14
N GLU A 6 -0.20 -7.93 0.24
CA GLU A 6 0.52 -7.39 -0.92
C GLU A 6 -0.42 -6.68 -1.90
N ARG A 7 -1.60 -7.24 -2.17
CA ARG A 7 -2.64 -6.63 -3.01
C ARG A 7 -3.23 -5.37 -2.41
N GLY A 8 -3.51 -5.36 -1.11
CA GLY A 8 -4.00 -4.18 -0.40
C GLY A 8 -3.01 -3.02 -0.54
N LEU A 9 -1.73 -3.28 -0.29
CA LEU A 9 -0.68 -2.27 -0.42
C LEU A 9 -0.53 -1.76 -1.87
N LEU A 10 -0.57 -2.67 -2.85
CA LEU A 10 -0.57 -2.29 -4.27
C LEU A 10 -1.79 -1.43 -4.64
N TYR A 11 -2.96 -1.76 -4.10
CA TYR A 11 -4.17 -0.98 -4.32
C TYR A 11 -4.12 0.40 -3.67
N ASP A 12 -3.58 0.51 -2.45
CA ASP A 12 -3.46 1.81 -1.76
C ASP A 12 -2.57 2.79 -2.57
N PHE A 13 -1.52 2.28 -3.22
CA PHE A 13 -0.61 3.11 -4.00
C PHE A 13 -1.06 3.37 -5.44
N TYR A 14 -1.78 2.42 -6.06
CA TYR A 14 -2.02 2.44 -7.50
C TYR A 14 -3.49 2.22 -7.90
N GLY A 15 -4.39 2.01 -6.95
CA GLY A 15 -5.80 1.69 -7.18
C GLY A 15 -6.54 2.79 -7.94
N GLU A 16 -6.18 4.06 -7.75
CA GLU A 16 -6.76 5.19 -8.49
C GLU A 16 -6.47 5.15 -10.00
N LEU A 17 -5.45 4.40 -10.43
CA LEU A 17 -5.10 4.20 -11.84
C LEU A 17 -5.95 3.12 -12.52
N LEU A 18 -6.73 2.36 -11.76
CA LEU A 18 -7.71 1.41 -12.27
C LEU A 18 -8.98 2.16 -12.73
N THR A 19 -9.75 1.57 -13.64
CA THR A 19 -11.07 2.10 -13.97
C THR A 19 -12.03 1.94 -12.79
N LYS A 20 -13.10 2.75 -12.72
CA LYS A 20 -14.10 2.66 -11.62
C LYS A 20 -14.62 1.24 -11.42
N HIS A 21 -15.00 0.57 -12.50
CA HIS A 21 -15.48 -0.81 -12.43
C HIS A 21 -14.42 -1.81 -11.92
N GLN A 22 -13.15 -1.59 -12.26
CA GLN A 22 -12.06 -2.39 -11.73
C GLN A 22 -11.87 -2.14 -10.22
N GLN A 23 -11.93 -0.88 -9.79
CA GLN A 23 -11.84 -0.50 -8.37
C GLN A 23 -12.94 -1.17 -7.56
N GLU A 24 -14.21 -1.04 -7.99
CA GLU A 24 -15.38 -1.64 -7.35
C GLU A 24 -15.18 -3.14 -7.13
N ILE A 25 -14.91 -3.91 -8.18
CA ILE A 25 -14.74 -5.37 -8.04
C ILE A 25 -13.50 -5.72 -7.21
N TYR A 26 -12.40 -5.01 -7.38
CA TYR A 26 -11.14 -5.34 -6.70
C TYR A 26 -11.21 -5.05 -5.20
N SER A 27 -11.84 -3.93 -4.80
CA SER A 27 -12.00 -3.56 -3.40
C SER A 27 -12.88 -4.54 -2.63
N GLU A 28 -13.96 -5.03 -3.25
CA GLU A 28 -14.84 -6.02 -2.63
C GLU A 28 -14.10 -7.32 -2.27
N ILE A 29 -13.12 -7.72 -3.09
CA ILE A 29 -12.32 -8.93 -2.81
C ILE A 29 -11.22 -8.68 -1.81
N VAL A 30 -10.52 -7.56 -1.94
CA VAL A 30 -9.32 -7.29 -1.13
C VAL A 30 -9.66 -6.82 0.27
N PHE A 31 -10.75 -6.07 0.44
CA PHE A 31 -11.12 -5.45 1.71
C PHE A 31 -12.38 -6.02 2.36
N ASN A 32 -13.30 -6.57 1.56
CA ASN A 32 -14.57 -7.12 2.06
C ASN A 32 -14.63 -8.65 2.01
N ASP A 33 -13.54 -9.33 1.60
CA ASP A 33 -13.41 -10.79 1.53
C ASP A 33 -14.54 -11.49 0.74
N LEU A 34 -15.18 -10.79 -0.21
CA LEU A 34 -16.24 -11.36 -1.04
C LEU A 34 -15.69 -12.49 -1.92
N SER A 35 -16.45 -13.58 -2.00
CA SER A 35 -16.13 -14.67 -2.89
C SER A 35 -16.43 -14.30 -4.35
N LEU A 36 -15.75 -15.00 -5.27
CA LEU A 36 -16.00 -14.84 -6.70
C LEU A 36 -17.45 -15.13 -7.10
N SER A 37 -18.15 -15.98 -6.34
CA SER A 37 -19.55 -16.32 -6.60
C SER A 37 -20.47 -15.17 -6.18
N GLU A 38 -20.26 -14.61 -4.99
CA GLU A 38 -21.04 -13.46 -4.50
C GLU A 38 -20.89 -12.25 -5.43
N LEU A 39 -19.66 -11.97 -5.89
CA LEU A 39 -19.43 -10.91 -6.87
C LEU A 39 -19.98 -11.20 -8.26
N SER A 40 -19.93 -12.46 -8.70
CA SER A 40 -20.53 -12.87 -9.97
C SER A 40 -22.04 -12.59 -9.98
N GLU A 41 -22.72 -12.89 -8.87
CA GLU A 41 -24.15 -12.63 -8.71
C GLU A 41 -24.46 -11.12 -8.59
N ALA A 42 -23.68 -10.38 -7.79
CA ALA A 42 -23.87 -8.94 -7.59
C ALA A 42 -23.68 -8.12 -8.87
N GLU A 43 -22.64 -8.44 -9.65
CA GLU A 43 -22.25 -7.69 -10.86
C GLU A 43 -22.90 -8.23 -12.14
N GLY A 44 -23.61 -9.36 -12.07
CA GLY A 44 -24.24 -9.99 -13.24
C GLY A 44 -23.24 -10.49 -14.29
N ILE A 45 -21.97 -10.70 -13.91
CA ILE A 45 -20.91 -11.26 -14.78
C ILE A 45 -20.56 -12.67 -14.36
N SER A 46 -19.95 -13.46 -15.24
CA SER A 46 -19.56 -14.83 -14.88
C SER A 46 -18.44 -14.85 -13.84
N ARG A 47 -18.41 -15.90 -13.01
CA ARG A 47 -17.31 -16.16 -12.06
C ARG A 47 -15.93 -16.12 -12.74
N GLN A 48 -15.84 -16.60 -13.98
CA GLN A 48 -14.61 -16.53 -14.78
C GLN A 48 -14.28 -15.08 -15.16
N GLY A 49 -15.27 -14.28 -15.52
CA GLY A 49 -15.11 -12.84 -15.78
C GLY A 49 -14.59 -12.07 -14.57
N VAL A 50 -15.12 -12.34 -13.37
CA VAL A 50 -14.60 -11.78 -12.11
C VAL A 50 -13.14 -12.19 -11.92
N PHE A 51 -12.83 -13.48 -12.04
CA PHE A 51 -11.46 -14.00 -11.89
C PHE A 51 -10.46 -13.34 -12.86
N ASP A 52 -10.83 -13.24 -14.13
CA ASP A 52 -9.98 -12.63 -15.17
C ASP A 52 -9.80 -11.12 -14.97
N LEU A 53 -10.81 -10.43 -14.42
CA LEU A 53 -10.69 -9.03 -14.05
C LEU A 53 -9.68 -8.82 -12.92
N ILE A 54 -9.76 -9.60 -11.84
CA ILE A 54 -8.81 -9.51 -10.71
C ILE A 54 -7.38 -9.74 -11.22
N LYS A 55 -7.18 -10.80 -12.00
CA LYS A 55 -5.86 -11.16 -12.53
C LYS A 55 -5.29 -10.06 -13.44
N ARG A 56 -6.14 -9.33 -14.15
CA ARG A 56 -5.71 -8.16 -14.94
C ARG A 56 -5.35 -6.98 -14.04
N CYS A 57 -6.13 -6.73 -12.98
CA CYS A 57 -5.82 -5.67 -12.02
C CYS A 57 -4.50 -5.95 -11.30
N ASP A 58 -4.27 -7.18 -10.81
CA ASP A 58 -3.00 -7.60 -10.21
C ASP A 58 -1.82 -7.24 -11.11
N LYS A 59 -1.87 -7.67 -12.38
CA LYS A 59 -0.81 -7.37 -13.36
C LYS A 59 -0.61 -5.89 -13.62
N LEU A 60 -1.68 -5.09 -13.61
CA LEU A 60 -1.59 -3.64 -13.80
C LEU A 60 -0.89 -3.00 -12.60
N LEU A 61 -1.33 -3.32 -11.38
CA LEU A 61 -0.77 -2.77 -10.15
C LEU A 61 0.68 -3.20 -9.95
N GLU A 62 0.99 -4.48 -10.14
CA GLU A 62 2.37 -5.01 -10.13
C GLU A 62 3.25 -4.30 -11.19
N GLY A 63 2.71 -4.11 -12.39
CA GLY A 63 3.42 -3.42 -13.47
C GLY A 63 3.63 -1.92 -13.22
N TYR A 64 2.78 -1.28 -12.41
CA TYR A 64 3.02 0.07 -11.93
C TYR A 64 4.15 0.11 -10.91
N GLU A 65 4.17 -0.83 -9.94
CA GLU A 65 5.27 -0.92 -8.98
C GLU A 65 6.61 -1.20 -9.66
N GLU A 66 6.67 -2.11 -10.62
CA GLU A 66 7.91 -2.41 -11.37
C GLU A 66 8.52 -1.14 -12.02
N LYS A 67 7.65 -0.25 -12.52
CA LYS A 67 8.06 0.97 -13.23
C LYS A 67 8.32 2.16 -12.31
N LEU A 68 7.50 2.35 -11.28
CA LEU A 68 7.46 3.55 -10.46
C LEU A 68 8.20 3.37 -9.13
N LYS A 69 8.20 2.13 -8.61
CA LYS A 69 8.86 1.71 -7.37
C LYS A 69 8.43 2.53 -6.15
N LEU A 70 7.16 2.93 -6.07
CA LEU A 70 6.68 3.81 -4.99
C LEU A 70 6.66 3.06 -3.66
N ILE A 71 6.25 1.79 -3.65
CA ILE A 71 6.24 0.97 -2.43
C ILE A 71 7.68 0.70 -1.98
N GLU A 72 8.59 0.37 -2.91
CA GLU A 72 10.02 0.21 -2.62
C GLU A 72 10.61 1.48 -1.97
N LYS A 73 10.38 2.66 -2.58
CA LYS A 73 10.86 3.95 -2.06
C LYS A 73 10.24 4.29 -0.70
N PHE A 74 8.94 4.05 -0.54
CA PHE A 74 8.24 4.24 0.73
C PHE A 74 8.88 3.42 1.85
N ASN A 75 9.12 2.14 1.60
CA ASN A 75 9.75 1.24 2.55
C ASN A 75 11.19 1.64 2.87
N LEU A 76 11.95 2.11 1.87
CA LEU A 76 13.30 2.63 2.07
C LEU A 76 13.29 3.84 3.02
N ILE A 77 12.48 4.87 2.72
CA ILE A 77 12.42 6.08 3.54
C ILE A 77 11.95 5.75 4.96
N LYS A 78 10.96 4.85 5.09
CA LYS A 78 10.48 4.39 6.40
C LYS A 78 11.58 3.68 7.20
N SER A 79 12.44 2.90 6.55
CA SER A 79 13.60 2.27 7.18
C SER A 79 14.63 3.31 7.62
N GLU A 80 14.99 4.25 6.75
CA GLU A 80 15.96 5.29 7.07
C GLU A 80 15.50 6.15 8.25
N VAL A 81 14.21 6.53 8.29
CA VAL A 81 13.65 7.27 9.42
C VAL A 81 13.70 6.46 10.72
N LYS A 82 13.46 5.14 10.65
CA LYS A 82 13.56 4.26 11.82
C LYS A 82 15.01 4.21 12.34
N ASP A 83 15.97 4.06 11.43
CA ASP A 83 17.39 4.01 11.78
C ASP A 83 17.88 5.34 12.38
N LEU A 84 17.46 6.48 11.81
CA LEU A 84 17.75 7.80 12.35
C LEU A 84 17.17 8.00 13.75
N ASN A 85 15.94 7.54 14.01
CA ASN A 85 15.37 7.58 15.36
C ASN A 85 16.22 6.77 16.36
N ALA A 86 16.69 5.59 15.97
CA ALA A 86 17.56 4.78 16.82
C ALA A 86 18.92 5.47 17.11
N VAL A 87 19.50 6.16 16.12
CA VAL A 87 20.71 6.97 16.30
C VAL A 87 20.48 8.13 17.26
N ILE A 88 19.36 8.86 17.09
CA ILE A 88 18.98 9.96 18.00
C ILE A 88 18.82 9.46 19.44
N ASP A 89 18.25 8.26 19.62
CA ASP A 89 18.06 7.66 20.95
C ASP A 89 19.39 7.28 21.61
N ALA A 90 20.32 6.73 20.83
CA ALA A 90 21.63 6.30 21.31
C ALA A 90 22.60 7.46 21.60
N GLU A 91 22.49 8.59 20.90
CA GLU A 91 23.45 9.70 21.02
C GLU A 91 23.34 10.43 22.37
N GLN A 92 24.47 10.54 23.08
CA GLN A 92 24.55 11.24 24.36
C GLN A 92 25.12 12.65 24.13
N GLY A 93 24.38 13.68 24.54
CA GLY A 93 24.83 15.08 24.42
C GLY A 93 23.99 15.94 23.46
N ILE A 94 23.00 15.37 22.77
CA ILE A 94 21.97 16.18 22.10
C ILE A 94 20.98 16.68 23.15
N ASP A 95 20.76 18.00 23.16
CA ASP A 95 19.73 18.64 24.00
C ASP A 95 18.36 17.95 23.81
N PRO A 96 17.65 17.58 24.89
CA PRO A 96 16.34 16.94 24.80
C PRO A 96 15.34 17.66 23.89
N LYS A 97 15.32 19.00 23.89
CA LYS A 97 14.43 19.79 23.02
C LYS A 97 14.81 19.64 21.55
N VAL A 98 16.10 19.49 21.24
CA VAL A 98 16.57 19.24 19.88
C VAL A 98 16.19 17.82 19.45
N LYS A 99 16.31 16.82 20.32
CA LYS A 99 15.84 15.45 20.04
C LYS A 99 14.35 15.43 19.71
N ASP A 100 13.53 16.10 20.51
CA ASP A 100 12.09 16.14 20.28
C ASP A 100 11.73 16.82 18.95
N LYS A 101 12.39 17.95 18.64
CA LYS A 101 12.19 18.62 17.34
C LYS A 101 12.61 17.74 16.15
N LEU A 102 13.70 16.99 16.26
CA LEU A 102 14.13 16.04 15.23
C LEU A 102 13.12 14.91 15.05
N ARG A 103 12.62 14.32 16.14
CA ARG A 103 11.60 13.27 16.11
C ARG A 103 10.29 13.77 15.48
N ASP A 104 9.87 14.97 15.82
CA ASP A 104 8.67 15.57 15.23
C ASP A 104 8.85 15.81 13.72
N GLY A 105 10.03 16.28 13.30
CA GLY A 105 10.37 16.41 11.88
C GLY A 105 10.33 15.07 11.14
N LEU A 106 10.96 14.03 11.70
CA LEU A 106 10.96 12.68 11.14
C LEU A 106 9.55 12.08 11.09
N ARG A 107 8.73 12.31 12.13
CA ARG A 107 7.33 11.88 12.17
C ARG A 107 6.51 12.55 11.07
N ASN A 108 6.74 13.84 10.82
CA ASN A 108 6.04 14.55 9.76
C ASN A 108 6.42 14.01 8.38
N ILE A 109 7.71 13.71 8.13
CA ILE A 109 8.13 13.08 6.87
C ILE A 109 7.35 11.78 6.63
N VAL A 110 7.25 10.90 7.64
CA VAL A 110 6.54 9.62 7.48
C VAL A 110 5.02 9.80 7.31
N LYS A 111 4.44 10.88 7.84
CA LYS A 111 2.99 11.15 7.67
C LYS A 111 2.62 11.67 6.29
N GLU A 112 3.56 12.31 5.60
CA GLU A 112 3.35 12.89 4.26
C GLU A 112 3.66 11.88 3.13
N LEU A 113 4.11 10.67 3.49
CA LEU A 113 4.35 9.55 2.59
C LEU A 113 3.10 8.67 2.48
#